data_AF-A0A660CKW7-F1
#
_entry.id   AF-A0A660CKW7-F1
#
_cell.length_a   1.000
_cell.length_b   1.000
_cell.length_c   1.000
_cell.angle_alpha   90.00
_cell.angle_beta   90.00
_cell.angle_gamma   90.00
#
_symmetry.space_group_name_H-M   'P 1'
#
loop_
_entity.id
_entity.type
_entity.pdbx_description
1 polymer ?
#
loop_
_entity_poly.entity_id
_entity_poly.type
_entity_poly.pdbx_seq_one_letter_code
_entity_poly.pdbx_strand_id
1 'polypeptide(L)'
;MRYRVEVADRPDGLYALWDGGMFRAQRSTADSSVLLTPLPGEEPPEDFDTEAHGTRGKVVPAADAPATFALHTYCLHDEEPYLVEPSSEDGELVLRWTGGDERRARDLGLTDFTTRVQDPDTITALWQERHDFAAADTPRSEPGTGDVQTLLKAIGRTMLGFLPTGWRRVAAQFRQVGDYSELEVKADAGEDTAVSLSAPPQLGQLLSQLRSAMYTPENGTWFQGTYSLDTERNFDFDFDTSSEPAWQLPPAGRRTARTYDAELEYFPRKDPPAWLAAKAGTPLDVEFRHARVVDGTGEGGQPVVNRPPLPQEEIPRVLGYLFRAPVVLARQGGLRDLFAPQGAPPDVPDAFHTDGTWIWPAAVPHYLRKYGVPPEPELLDAIRANQYAVPYASRSVRATAEAELLGKPRPPRAPEDVAEPSTVTKVQRGAEPRRLRASEVLTALRLRLAEYGVPESAFRIGETADDVWCLHRAADGWEVARYAEGAPVEPRYFGRVHEAAEALLGALLLVPGRMGGGTSAVQEHPTDWPIQPLRGEPPLPFYRNKRMVTLPVGTRLRRFGNEQGNLLHPDRTPFPETSLTFERESDLRTFVVTRPLHVLTGVTAPWGPLPGGAVAYLLPRPIGAHVESGALERA
;
A
#
# COMPACT_ATOMS: atom_id res chain seq x y z
N MET A 1 -1.08 27.91 -13.11
CA MET A 1 0.20 27.94 -12.38
C MET A 1 1.24 27.33 -13.29
N ARG A 2 2.25 28.09 -13.72
CA ARG A 2 3.40 27.53 -14.43
C ARG A 2 4.36 26.95 -13.39
N TYR A 3 4.97 25.81 -13.70
CA TYR A 3 5.96 25.18 -12.83
C TYR A 3 7.32 25.41 -13.46
N ARG A 4 8.27 25.90 -12.66
CA ARG A 4 9.67 26.03 -13.05
C ARG A 4 10.51 25.16 -12.13
N VAL A 5 11.53 24.50 -12.66
CA VAL A 5 12.39 23.61 -11.87
C VAL A 5 13.85 24.01 -12.10
N GLU A 6 14.60 24.14 -11.00
CA GLU A 6 16.05 24.35 -11.05
C GLU A 6 16.76 23.02 -10.76
N VAL A 7 17.29 22.40 -11.82
CA VAL A 7 17.89 21.04 -11.80
C VAL A 7 19.43 21.07 -11.92
N ALA A 8 20.05 22.24 -12.13
CA ALA A 8 21.49 22.35 -12.36
C ALA A 8 22.31 22.02 -11.10
N ASP A 9 21.90 22.53 -9.92
CA ASP A 9 22.62 22.35 -8.66
C ASP A 9 22.00 21.22 -7.81
N ARG A 10 22.30 19.97 -8.14
CA ARG A 10 21.81 18.79 -7.40
C ARG A 10 22.80 18.31 -6.36
N PRO A 11 22.38 18.16 -5.09
CA PRO A 11 23.22 17.56 -4.06
C PRO A 11 23.17 16.01 -4.12
N ASP A 12 23.05 15.44 -5.31
CA ASP A 12 22.96 13.98 -5.47
C ASP A 12 24.32 13.35 -5.18
N GLY A 13 24.35 12.32 -4.34
CA GLY A 13 25.56 11.60 -4.00
C GLY A 13 25.55 10.96 -2.63
N LEU A 14 26.72 10.46 -2.22
CA LEU A 14 26.94 9.89 -0.90
C LEU A 14 27.51 10.96 0.03
N TYR A 15 27.06 10.94 1.28
CA TYR A 15 27.46 11.84 2.35
C TYR A 15 27.83 11.06 3.60
N ALA A 16 28.65 11.64 4.45
CA ALA A 16 29.00 11.12 5.76
C ALA A 16 28.78 12.18 6.84
N LEU A 17 28.24 11.75 7.98
CA LEU A 17 28.25 12.52 9.22
C LEU A 17 29.49 12.06 10.01
N TRP A 18 30.47 12.92 10.15
CA TRP A 18 31.76 12.58 10.73
C TRP A 18 32.27 13.74 11.60
N ASP A 19 32.73 13.44 12.82
CA ASP A 19 33.23 14.42 13.80
C ASP A 19 32.32 15.65 14.00
N GLY A 20 31.00 15.44 14.05
CA GLY A 20 30.01 16.51 14.20
C GLY A 20 29.75 17.37 12.95
N GLY A 21 30.46 17.11 11.85
CA GLY A 21 30.28 17.76 10.54
C GLY A 21 29.58 16.87 9.51
N MET A 22 29.22 17.47 8.37
CA MET A 22 28.68 16.78 7.19
C MET A 22 29.63 16.96 6.02
N PHE A 23 29.98 15.86 5.36
CA PHE A 23 30.91 15.84 4.24
C PHE A 23 30.34 15.06 3.07
N ARG A 24 30.71 15.46 1.85
CA ARG A 24 30.58 14.59 0.67
C ARG A 24 31.49 13.38 0.89
N ALA A 25 31.02 12.20 0.51
CA ALA A 25 31.73 10.96 0.73
C ALA A 25 31.86 10.16 -0.57
N GLN A 26 33.01 9.54 -0.77
CA GLN A 26 33.25 8.59 -1.86
C GLN A 26 33.87 7.31 -1.30
N ARG A 27 33.17 6.19 -1.47
CA ARG A 27 33.70 4.88 -1.07
C ARG A 27 34.74 4.43 -2.08
N SER A 28 35.90 4.01 -1.58
CA SER A 28 36.91 3.37 -2.41
C SER A 28 36.40 2.00 -2.91
N THR A 29 36.75 1.66 -4.15
CA THR A 29 36.48 0.34 -4.74
C THR A 29 37.63 -0.64 -4.54
N ALA A 30 38.80 -0.15 -4.11
CA ALA A 30 40.01 -0.95 -3.95
C ALA A 30 40.25 -1.37 -2.49
N ASP A 31 39.82 -0.55 -1.53
CA ASP A 31 39.97 -0.80 -0.10
C ASP A 31 38.73 -0.34 0.69
N SER A 32 38.67 -0.68 1.98
CA SER A 32 37.57 -0.29 2.87
C SER A 32 37.76 1.13 3.42
N SER A 33 38.12 2.08 2.57
CA SER A 33 38.27 3.49 2.91
C SER A 33 37.16 4.36 2.31
N VAL A 34 36.96 5.54 2.90
CA VAL A 34 36.05 6.57 2.45
C VAL A 34 36.82 7.88 2.36
N LEU A 35 36.76 8.52 1.20
CA LEU A 35 37.24 9.87 1.02
C LEU A 35 36.13 10.86 1.42
N LEU A 36 36.44 11.75 2.36
CA LEU A 36 35.58 12.84 2.80
C LEU A 36 36.04 14.15 2.17
N THR A 37 35.11 14.92 1.61
CA THR A 37 35.38 16.27 1.09
C THR A 37 34.36 17.27 1.64
N PRO A 38 34.75 18.53 1.90
CA PRO A 38 33.82 19.58 2.32
C PRO A 38 32.68 19.78 1.32
N LEU A 39 31.59 20.34 1.80
CA LEU A 39 30.47 20.72 0.93
C LEU A 39 30.88 21.92 0.03
N PRO A 40 30.25 22.09 -1.14
CA PRO A 40 30.55 23.22 -2.01
C PRO A 40 30.46 24.56 -1.27
N GLY A 41 31.52 25.38 -1.33
CA GLY A 41 31.58 26.68 -0.68
C GLY A 41 32.04 26.67 0.79
N GLU A 42 32.29 25.49 1.39
CA GLU A 42 32.85 25.38 2.74
C GLU A 42 34.38 25.25 2.69
N GLU A 43 35.06 25.86 3.68
CA GLU A 43 36.51 25.74 3.82
C GLU A 43 36.90 24.36 4.37
N PRO A 44 37.91 23.69 3.81
CA PRO A 44 38.37 22.40 4.32
C PRO A 44 38.97 22.53 5.73
N PRO A 45 38.63 21.62 6.66
CA PRO A 45 39.29 21.54 7.96
C PRO A 45 40.82 21.45 7.84
N GLU A 46 41.54 21.91 8.86
CA GLU A 46 43.01 21.96 8.82
C GLU A 46 43.66 20.59 8.64
N ASP A 47 43.02 19.53 9.13
CA ASP A 47 43.48 18.14 9.08
C ASP A 47 43.13 17.41 7.77
N PHE A 48 42.54 18.10 6.78
CA PHE A 48 42.28 17.57 5.45
C PHE A 48 43.53 17.81 4.57
N ASP A 49 44.26 16.73 4.29
CA ASP A 49 45.60 16.75 3.68
C ASP A 49 45.67 16.11 2.28
N THR A 50 44.56 15.53 1.81
CA THR A 50 44.51 14.79 0.53
C THR A 50 43.86 15.65 -0.54
N GLU A 51 44.52 15.94 -1.67
CA GLU A 51 43.85 16.63 -2.78
C GLU A 51 42.87 15.70 -3.51
N ALA A 52 41.63 16.16 -3.68
CA ALA A 52 40.59 15.48 -4.45
C ALA A 52 39.68 16.49 -5.15
N HIS A 53 39.49 16.34 -6.47
CA HIS A 53 38.57 17.17 -7.27
C HIS A 53 38.77 18.70 -7.10
N GLY A 54 40.00 19.16 -6.87
CA GLY A 54 40.32 20.57 -6.69
C GLY A 54 40.02 21.14 -5.31
N THR A 55 39.71 20.29 -4.32
CA THR A 55 39.60 20.65 -2.90
C THR A 55 40.44 19.72 -2.01
N ARG A 56 40.67 20.12 -0.76
CA ARG A 56 41.32 19.26 0.25
C ARG A 56 40.28 18.34 0.88
N GLY A 57 40.58 17.06 0.91
CA GLY A 57 39.81 15.95 1.44
C GLY A 57 40.58 15.19 2.52
N LYS A 58 39.93 14.20 3.12
CA LYS A 58 40.52 13.29 4.10
C LYS A 58 40.08 11.86 3.83
N VAL A 59 41.03 10.94 3.78
CA VAL A 59 40.73 9.51 3.66
C VAL A 59 40.64 8.91 5.06
N VAL A 60 39.52 8.29 5.37
CA VAL A 60 39.29 7.60 6.65
C VAL A 60 38.90 6.14 6.40
N PRO A 61 39.22 5.20 7.30
CA PRO A 61 38.62 3.87 7.29
C PRO A 61 37.08 3.96 7.30
N ALA A 62 36.40 3.13 6.52
CA ALA A 62 34.94 3.13 6.46
C ALA A 62 34.28 2.85 7.83
N ALA A 63 34.97 2.12 8.71
CA ALA A 63 34.53 1.87 10.08
C ALA A 63 34.53 3.14 10.96
N ASP A 64 35.35 4.14 10.63
CA ASP A 64 35.48 5.40 11.38
C ASP A 64 34.47 6.45 10.91
N ALA A 65 33.81 6.22 9.77
CA ALA A 65 32.69 7.02 9.26
C ALA A 65 31.43 6.15 9.05
N PRO A 66 30.87 5.55 10.12
CA PRO A 66 29.79 4.57 10.01
C PRO A 66 28.43 5.18 9.64
N ALA A 67 28.23 6.48 9.87
CA ALA A 67 27.00 7.19 9.55
C ALA A 67 27.08 7.81 8.14
N THR A 68 26.66 7.05 7.12
CA THR A 68 26.59 7.54 5.74
C THR A 68 25.15 7.60 5.25
N PHE A 69 24.86 8.47 4.28
CA PHE A 69 23.56 8.47 3.61
C PHE A 69 23.73 8.81 2.13
N ALA A 70 22.86 8.25 1.28
CA ALA A 70 22.77 8.65 -0.12
C ALA A 70 21.58 9.59 -0.31
N LEU A 71 21.79 10.65 -1.07
CA LEU A 71 20.77 11.61 -1.49
C LEU A 71 20.60 11.51 -3.01
N HIS A 72 19.35 11.42 -3.47
CA HIS A 72 19.02 11.38 -4.88
C HIS A 72 17.83 12.30 -5.19
N THR A 73 17.93 13.02 -6.29
CA THR A 73 16.88 13.91 -6.77
C THR A 73 15.97 13.16 -7.75
N TYR A 74 14.68 13.26 -7.49
CA TYR A 74 13.63 12.71 -8.32
C TYR A 74 12.72 13.82 -8.81
N CYS A 75 12.01 13.54 -9.89
CA CYS A 75 11.14 14.50 -10.52
C CYS A 75 9.86 13.86 -11.06
N LEU A 76 8.83 14.68 -11.23
CA LEU A 76 7.59 14.29 -11.90
C LEU A 76 7.60 14.85 -13.33
N HIS A 77 7.74 13.98 -14.31
CA HIS A 77 7.72 14.30 -15.73
C HIS A 77 6.59 13.52 -16.40
N ASP A 78 5.71 14.21 -17.12
CA ASP A 78 4.52 13.62 -17.76
C ASP A 78 3.72 12.67 -16.85
N GLU A 79 3.43 13.15 -15.64
CA GLU A 79 2.61 12.44 -14.64
C GLU A 79 3.25 11.15 -14.12
N GLU A 80 4.54 10.92 -14.38
CA GLU A 80 5.30 9.76 -13.89
C GLU A 80 6.53 10.19 -13.07
N PRO A 81 6.85 9.48 -11.98
CA PRO A 81 8.04 9.72 -11.19
C PRO A 81 9.29 9.11 -11.82
N TYR A 82 10.34 9.91 -11.93
CA TYR A 82 11.66 9.52 -12.44
C TYR A 82 12.76 9.91 -11.46
N LEU A 83 13.82 9.10 -11.40
CA LEU A 83 15.12 9.47 -10.87
C LEU A 83 15.84 10.35 -11.91
N VAL A 84 16.45 11.45 -11.49
CA VAL A 84 17.31 12.26 -12.35
C VAL A 84 18.72 11.66 -12.33
N GLU A 85 19.24 11.23 -13.47
CA GLU A 85 20.55 10.58 -13.52
C GLU A 85 21.69 11.52 -13.13
N PRO A 86 22.72 11.04 -12.41
CA PRO A 86 23.92 11.82 -12.12
C PRO A 86 24.63 12.36 -13.38
N SER A 87 24.56 11.63 -14.50
CA SER A 87 25.23 11.99 -15.77
C SER A 87 24.52 13.06 -16.59
N SER A 88 23.51 13.74 -16.02
CA SER A 88 22.78 14.82 -16.72
C SER A 88 23.62 16.10 -16.71
N GLU A 89 23.81 16.71 -17.88
CA GLU A 89 24.56 17.97 -18.08
C GLU A 89 23.59 19.16 -18.21
N ASP A 90 24.10 20.40 -18.12
CA ASP A 90 23.32 21.62 -18.29
C ASP A 90 22.62 21.64 -19.67
N GLY A 91 21.32 21.33 -19.69
CA GLY A 91 20.44 21.44 -20.86
C GLY A 91 19.82 20.13 -21.34
N GLU A 92 20.30 18.95 -20.92
CA GLU A 92 19.64 17.67 -21.19
C GLU A 92 19.68 16.75 -19.97
N LEU A 93 18.49 16.47 -19.44
CA LEU A 93 18.31 15.56 -18.31
C LEU A 93 18.05 14.15 -18.80
N VAL A 94 18.81 13.18 -18.29
CA VAL A 94 18.49 11.77 -18.45
C VAL A 94 17.67 11.35 -17.24
N LEU A 95 16.45 10.87 -17.47
CA LEU A 95 15.49 10.49 -16.45
C LEU A 95 15.30 8.97 -16.48
N ARG A 96 15.42 8.30 -15.33
CA ARG A 96 15.12 6.87 -15.17
C ARG A 96 13.79 6.67 -14.47
N TRP A 97 12.87 5.99 -15.14
CA TRP A 97 11.55 5.70 -14.60
C TRP A 97 11.67 4.81 -13.36
N THR A 98 10.86 5.12 -12.36
CA THR A 98 10.93 4.44 -11.05
C THR A 98 10.10 3.16 -10.99
N GLY A 99 9.31 2.87 -12.03
CA GLY A 99 8.61 1.60 -12.18
C GLY A 99 9.52 0.48 -12.72
N GLY A 100 9.16 -0.77 -12.44
CA GLY A 100 9.94 -1.95 -12.83
C GLY A 100 9.25 -2.88 -13.82
N ASP A 101 8.11 -2.49 -14.39
CA ASP A 101 7.35 -3.33 -15.32
C ASP A 101 7.72 -3.01 -16.78
N GLU A 102 8.33 -3.97 -17.48
CA GLU A 102 8.80 -3.81 -18.86
C GLU A 102 7.66 -3.48 -19.85
N ARG A 103 6.46 -4.04 -19.65
CA ARG A 103 5.32 -3.75 -20.52
C ARG A 103 4.86 -2.30 -20.30
N ARG A 104 4.79 -1.85 -19.06
CA ARG A 104 4.44 -0.46 -18.74
C ARG A 104 5.50 0.53 -19.23
N ALA A 105 6.79 0.18 -19.11
CA ALA A 105 7.86 1.00 -19.65
C ALA A 105 7.68 1.20 -21.17
N ARG A 106 7.40 0.12 -21.91
CA ARG A 106 7.07 0.20 -23.34
C ARG A 106 5.80 1.00 -23.62
N ASP A 107 4.73 0.80 -22.85
CA ASP A 107 3.48 1.55 -22.98
C ASP A 107 3.69 3.07 -22.80
N LEU A 108 4.65 3.46 -21.95
CA LEU A 108 5.07 4.84 -21.72
C LEU A 108 6.02 5.40 -22.81
N GLY A 109 6.46 4.57 -23.76
CA GLY A 109 7.41 4.92 -24.80
C GLY A 109 8.87 4.97 -24.32
N LEU A 110 9.20 4.28 -23.23
CA LEU A 110 10.54 4.29 -22.64
C LEU A 110 11.43 3.20 -23.24
N THR A 111 12.72 3.52 -23.40
CA THR A 111 13.77 2.56 -23.78
C THR A 111 14.74 2.42 -22.61
N ASP A 112 15.07 1.18 -22.21
CA ASP A 112 15.90 0.88 -21.03
C ASP A 112 15.42 1.58 -19.74
N PHE A 113 14.09 1.76 -19.61
CA PHE A 113 13.45 2.50 -18.52
C PHE A 113 13.88 3.97 -18.43
N THR A 114 14.43 4.55 -19.49
CA THR A 114 14.91 5.95 -19.50
C THR A 114 14.23 6.82 -20.55
N THR A 115 14.26 8.13 -20.32
CA THR A 115 13.91 9.17 -21.31
C THR A 115 14.87 10.36 -21.18
N ARG A 116 14.98 11.18 -22.23
CA ARG A 116 15.77 12.41 -22.25
C ARG A 116 14.86 13.62 -22.29
N VAL A 117 15.14 14.62 -21.48
CA VAL A 117 14.35 15.84 -21.36
C VAL A 117 15.25 17.04 -21.58
N GLN A 118 14.98 17.81 -22.64
CA GLN A 118 15.71 19.04 -22.97
C GLN A 118 15.01 20.31 -22.48
N ASP A 119 13.69 20.23 -22.23
CA ASP A 119 12.89 21.31 -21.68
C ASP A 119 12.53 21.05 -20.21
N PRO A 120 13.19 21.71 -19.25
CA PRO A 120 12.89 21.58 -17.82
C PRO A 120 11.46 21.98 -17.44
N ASP A 121 10.77 22.77 -18.26
CA ASP A 121 9.38 23.20 -17.99
C ASP A 121 8.39 22.02 -18.06
N THR A 122 8.79 20.89 -18.65
CA THR A 122 8.02 19.63 -18.63
C THR A 122 8.06 18.93 -17.27
N ILE A 123 8.95 19.35 -16.36
CA ILE A 123 9.04 18.82 -15.00
C ILE A 123 8.11 19.63 -14.10
N THR A 124 7.20 18.93 -13.42
CA THR A 124 6.11 19.56 -12.64
C THR A 124 6.29 19.47 -11.14
N ALA A 125 7.21 18.63 -10.67
CA ALA A 125 7.61 18.53 -9.27
C ALA A 125 9.04 17.98 -9.17
N LEU A 126 9.71 18.33 -8.07
CA LEU A 126 11.03 17.83 -7.71
C LEU A 126 11.04 17.52 -6.21
N TRP A 127 11.62 16.38 -5.84
CA TRP A 127 11.84 16.00 -4.44
C TRP A 127 13.16 15.22 -4.33
N GLN A 128 13.66 15.10 -3.11
CA GLN A 128 14.90 14.40 -2.82
C GLN A 128 14.61 13.23 -1.89
N GLU A 129 15.05 12.04 -2.27
CA GLU A 129 15.03 10.86 -1.40
C GLU A 129 16.39 10.72 -0.71
N ARG A 130 16.38 10.55 0.61
CA ARG A 130 17.54 10.22 1.42
C ARG A 130 17.41 8.80 1.97
N HIS A 131 18.47 8.03 1.82
CA HIS A 131 18.64 6.69 2.38
C HIS A 131 19.82 6.68 3.35
N ASP A 132 19.54 6.51 4.63
CA ASP A 132 20.55 6.39 5.67
C ASP A 132 21.10 4.95 5.72
N PHE A 133 22.42 4.85 5.79
CA PHE A 133 23.18 3.61 5.94
C PHE A 133 24.01 3.75 7.21
N ALA A 134 23.42 3.34 8.32
CA ALA A 134 24.08 3.26 9.61
C ALA A 134 24.08 1.81 10.09
N ALA A 135 25.19 1.34 10.64
CA ALA A 135 25.22 0.07 11.35
C ALA A 135 24.36 0.19 12.64
N ALA A 136 23.88 -0.94 13.17
CA ALA A 136 22.96 -0.94 14.31
C ALA A 136 23.54 -0.27 15.58
N ASP A 137 24.87 -0.26 15.71
CA ASP A 137 25.65 0.33 16.80
C ASP A 137 26.16 1.75 16.49
N THR A 138 25.83 2.31 15.33
CA THR A 138 26.22 3.68 14.95
C THR A 138 25.53 4.68 15.88
N PRO A 139 26.28 5.56 16.57
CA PRO A 139 25.69 6.60 17.40
C PRO A 139 24.80 7.52 16.54
N ARG A 140 23.49 7.52 16.81
CA ARG A 140 22.55 8.51 16.29
C ARG A 140 22.37 9.63 17.33
N SER A 141 21.74 10.73 16.95
CA SER A 141 21.30 11.74 17.92
C SER A 141 20.48 11.06 19.02
N GLU A 142 20.69 11.42 20.27
CA GLU A 142 19.90 10.81 21.34
C GLU A 142 18.44 11.28 21.22
N PRO A 143 17.45 10.37 21.14
CA PRO A 143 16.04 10.75 21.04
C PRO A 143 15.61 11.64 22.21
N GLY A 144 14.89 12.71 21.92
CA GLY A 144 14.46 13.71 22.91
C GLY A 144 15.53 14.73 23.28
N THR A 145 16.71 14.69 22.66
CA THR A 145 17.77 15.70 22.86
C THR A 145 17.83 16.71 21.72
N GLY A 146 18.20 17.95 22.06
CA GLY A 146 18.32 19.07 21.12
C GLY A 146 17.35 20.20 21.42
N ASP A 147 17.75 21.42 21.06
CA ASP A 147 16.90 22.62 21.20
C ASP A 147 16.04 22.80 19.95
N VAL A 148 14.75 22.48 20.09
CA VAL A 148 13.72 22.61 19.05
C VAL A 148 13.70 24.02 18.44
N GLN A 149 13.80 25.08 19.24
CA GLN A 149 13.74 26.46 18.74
C GLN A 149 15.01 26.84 17.97
N THR A 150 16.16 26.35 18.42
CA THR A 150 17.43 26.53 17.69
C THR A 150 17.41 25.80 16.35
N LEU A 151 16.89 24.57 16.30
CA LEU A 151 16.74 23.79 15.07
C LEU A 151 15.77 24.46 14.08
N LEU A 152 14.61 24.93 14.53
CA LEU A 152 13.65 25.65 13.69
C LEU A 152 14.23 26.93 13.08
N LYS A 153 15.05 27.68 13.83
CA LYS A 153 15.76 28.86 13.32
C LYS A 153 16.86 28.49 12.32
N ALA A 154 17.58 27.40 12.57
CA ALA A 154 18.60 26.89 11.66
C ALA A 154 18.00 26.42 10.32
N ILE A 155 16.82 25.77 10.37
CA ILE A 155 16.03 25.39 9.20
C ILE A 155 15.66 26.63 8.39
N GLY A 156 15.05 27.65 9.02
CA GLY A 156 14.67 28.89 8.35
C GLY A 156 15.86 29.61 7.70
N ARG A 157 17.01 29.68 8.39
CA ARG A 157 18.25 30.25 7.84
C ARG A 157 18.78 29.46 6.65
N THR A 158 18.73 28.13 6.71
CA THR A 158 19.16 27.26 5.61
C THR A 158 18.27 27.45 4.39
N MET A 159 16.94 27.54 4.58
CA MET A 159 16.01 27.82 3.48
C MET A 159 16.33 29.14 2.78
N LEU A 160 16.52 30.23 3.53
CA LEU A 160 16.84 31.55 2.98
C LEU A 160 18.11 31.57 2.11
N GLY A 161 19.01 30.60 2.28
CA GLY A 161 20.29 30.54 1.54
C GLY A 161 20.17 30.16 0.07
N PHE A 162 19.05 29.56 -0.37
CA PHE A 162 18.88 29.05 -1.73
C PHE A 162 17.55 29.44 -2.40
N LEU A 163 16.81 30.40 -1.83
CA LEU A 163 15.55 30.85 -2.44
C LEU A 163 15.81 31.73 -3.68
N PRO A 164 14.98 31.60 -4.74
CA PRO A 164 15.09 32.44 -5.93
C PRO A 164 14.72 33.90 -5.63
N THR A 165 15.22 34.83 -6.45
CA THR A 165 14.83 36.24 -6.35
C THR A 165 13.32 36.43 -6.54
N GLY A 166 12.68 37.28 -5.74
CA GLY A 166 11.25 37.58 -5.87
C GLY A 166 10.30 36.60 -5.18
N TRP A 167 10.83 35.64 -4.42
CA TRP A 167 10.02 34.72 -3.63
C TRP A 167 9.08 35.45 -2.64
N ARG A 168 7.90 34.86 -2.39
CA ARG A 168 6.89 35.37 -1.43
C ARG A 168 6.66 34.44 -0.25
N ARG A 169 6.57 33.14 -0.56
CA ARG A 169 6.38 32.08 0.43
C ARG A 169 7.14 30.84 -0.04
N VAL A 170 7.72 30.10 0.89
CA VAL A 170 8.31 28.80 0.65
C VAL A 170 7.79 27.79 1.68
N ALA A 171 7.63 26.55 1.25
CA ALA A 171 7.31 25.42 2.11
C ALA A 171 8.29 24.27 1.86
N ALA A 172 8.83 23.71 2.94
CA ALA A 172 9.60 22.47 2.93
C ALA A 172 8.75 21.36 3.56
N GLN A 173 8.31 20.41 2.73
CA GLN A 173 7.57 19.24 3.16
C GLN A 173 8.52 18.06 3.32
N PHE A 174 8.65 17.57 4.55
CA PHE A 174 9.55 16.50 4.93
C PHE A 174 8.77 15.29 5.42
N ARG A 175 9.14 14.12 4.94
CA ARG A 175 8.57 12.83 5.35
C ARG A 175 9.70 11.92 5.74
N GLN A 176 9.61 11.23 6.87
CA GLN A 176 10.61 10.26 7.25
C GLN A 176 10.02 9.15 8.11
N VAL A 177 10.48 7.94 7.85
CA VAL A 177 10.33 6.77 8.71
C VAL A 177 11.67 6.08 8.68
N GLY A 178 12.27 5.84 9.84
CA GLY A 178 13.58 5.22 10.04
C GLY A 178 14.66 5.88 9.18
N ASP A 179 15.27 5.07 8.34
CA ASP A 179 16.39 5.37 7.48
C ASP A 179 15.97 5.84 6.07
N TYR A 180 14.70 6.17 5.87
CA TYR A 180 14.16 6.68 4.61
C TYR A 180 13.47 8.02 4.81
N SER A 181 13.87 9.03 4.05
CA SER A 181 13.16 10.32 3.99
C SER A 181 12.95 10.85 2.58
N GLU A 182 11.89 11.64 2.43
CA GLU A 182 11.62 12.49 1.26
C GLU A 182 11.58 13.96 1.69
N LEU A 183 12.19 14.83 0.90
CA LEU A 183 12.14 16.28 1.08
C LEU A 183 11.69 16.96 -0.22
N GLU A 184 10.65 17.76 -0.14
CA GLU A 184 10.11 18.55 -1.25
C GLU A 184 10.07 20.02 -0.85
N VAL A 185 10.72 20.89 -1.62
CA VAL A 185 10.72 22.35 -1.36
C VAL A 185 10.08 23.08 -2.52
N LYS A 186 9.05 23.88 -2.20
CA LYS A 186 8.32 24.69 -3.18
C LYS A 186 8.28 26.14 -2.75
N ALA A 187 8.69 27.04 -3.64
CA ALA A 187 8.60 28.48 -3.45
C ALA A 187 7.59 29.08 -4.45
N ASP A 188 6.81 30.06 -4.00
CA ASP A 188 6.06 30.97 -4.87
C ASP A 188 6.98 32.12 -5.27
N ALA A 189 7.31 32.21 -6.56
CA ALA A 189 8.21 33.23 -7.12
C ALA A 189 7.47 34.46 -7.70
N GLY A 190 6.15 34.58 -7.46
CA GLY A 190 5.30 35.62 -8.07
C GLY A 190 4.78 35.24 -9.46
N GLU A 191 3.80 36.00 -9.96
CA GLU A 191 3.16 35.78 -11.28
C GLU A 191 2.58 34.37 -11.51
N ASP A 192 1.89 33.81 -10.51
CA ASP A 192 1.30 32.46 -10.57
C ASP A 192 2.30 31.33 -10.92
N THR A 193 3.57 31.50 -10.55
CA THR A 193 4.64 30.52 -10.81
C THR A 193 5.14 29.89 -9.52
N ALA A 194 4.95 28.57 -9.40
CA ALA A 194 5.56 27.78 -8.34
C ALA A 194 6.89 27.19 -8.83
N VAL A 195 7.94 27.35 -8.03
CA VAL A 195 9.26 26.82 -8.32
C VAL A 195 9.55 25.65 -7.38
N SER A 196 9.90 24.50 -7.95
CA SER A 196 10.42 23.37 -7.15
C SER A 196 11.93 23.48 -7.06
N LEU A 197 12.47 23.38 -5.85
CA LEU A 197 13.87 23.65 -5.54
C LEU A 197 14.58 22.40 -5.04
N SER A 198 15.83 22.20 -5.47
CA SER A 198 16.73 21.21 -4.89
C SER A 198 17.28 21.76 -3.56
N ALA A 199 16.96 21.13 -2.44
CA ALA A 199 17.41 21.60 -1.14
C ALA A 199 18.83 21.12 -0.82
N PRO A 200 19.67 21.92 -0.14
CA PRO A 200 20.97 21.46 0.31
C PRO A 200 20.83 20.33 1.34
N PRO A 201 21.79 19.38 1.42
CA PRO A 201 21.68 18.18 2.25
C PRO A 201 21.55 18.50 3.75
N GLN A 202 22.06 19.65 4.19
CA GLN A 202 21.93 20.16 5.55
C GLN A 202 20.46 20.34 5.97
N LEU A 203 19.55 20.71 5.04
CA LEU A 203 18.15 20.93 5.36
C LEU A 203 17.48 19.63 5.84
N GLY A 204 17.66 18.54 5.10
CA GLY A 204 17.14 17.22 5.49
C GLY A 204 17.76 16.71 6.80
N GLN A 205 19.04 17.01 7.04
CA GLN A 205 19.70 16.67 8.31
C GLN A 205 19.11 17.43 9.50
N LEU A 206 18.88 18.74 9.38
CA LEU A 206 18.26 19.55 10.44
C LEU A 206 16.84 19.09 10.74
N LEU A 207 16.07 18.71 9.73
CA LEU A 207 14.72 18.17 9.90
C LEU A 207 14.74 16.79 10.59
N SER A 208 15.73 15.94 10.27
CA SER A 208 15.94 14.66 10.96
C SER A 208 16.31 14.87 12.44
N GLN A 209 17.15 15.87 12.73
CA GLN A 209 17.48 16.26 14.10
C GLN A 209 16.27 16.84 14.84
N LEU A 210 15.42 17.62 14.15
CA LEU A 210 14.17 18.13 14.71
C LEU A 210 13.21 16.98 15.09
N ARG A 211 13.10 15.93 14.27
CA ARG A 211 12.37 14.70 14.64
C ARG A 211 12.93 14.10 15.92
N SER A 212 14.24 13.97 16.02
CA SER A 212 14.89 13.44 17.22
C SER A 212 14.58 14.30 18.45
N ALA A 213 14.71 15.62 18.36
CA ALA A 213 14.47 16.55 19.47
C ALA A 213 12.99 16.57 19.93
N MET A 214 12.05 16.27 19.03
CA MET A 214 10.61 16.27 19.32
C MET A 214 10.07 14.90 19.77
N TYR A 215 10.94 13.90 19.93
CA TYR A 215 10.56 12.57 20.41
C TYR A 215 10.04 12.59 21.85
N THR A 216 9.01 11.77 22.12
CA THR A 216 8.55 11.45 23.48
C THR A 216 8.35 9.94 23.64
N PRO A 217 8.62 9.34 24.82
CA PRO A 217 8.45 7.90 25.05
C PRO A 217 7.03 7.36 24.82
N GLU A 218 6.01 8.18 25.10
CA GLU A 218 4.62 7.75 24.94
C GLU A 218 4.21 7.70 23.47
N ASN A 219 4.52 8.75 22.70
CA ASN A 219 3.98 8.96 21.35
C ASN A 219 4.98 8.78 20.22
N GLY A 220 6.26 8.55 20.51
CA GLY A 220 7.31 8.57 19.49
C GLY A 220 7.57 9.98 18.97
N THR A 221 7.93 10.08 17.68
CA THR A 221 8.10 11.35 16.96
C THR A 221 7.13 11.44 15.77
N TRP A 222 7.19 12.54 15.01
CA TRP A 222 6.37 12.80 13.84
C TRP A 222 6.91 12.13 12.58
N PHE A 223 6.06 11.87 11.58
CA PHE A 223 6.41 11.20 10.33
C PHE A 223 6.37 12.11 9.11
N GLN A 224 5.55 13.17 9.17
CA GLN A 224 5.44 14.19 8.14
C GLN A 224 5.41 15.57 8.81
N GLY A 225 6.18 16.51 8.29
CA GLY A 225 6.25 17.88 8.76
C GLY A 225 6.31 18.86 7.59
N THR A 226 5.67 20.01 7.71
CA THR A 226 5.72 21.09 6.72
C THR A 226 6.20 22.37 7.40
N TYR A 227 7.40 22.81 7.05
CA TYR A 227 7.92 24.10 7.49
C TYR A 227 7.56 25.17 6.47
N SER A 228 6.82 26.20 6.89
CA SER A 228 6.46 27.36 6.05
C SER A 228 7.25 28.60 6.44
N LEU A 229 7.68 29.40 5.47
CA LEU A 229 8.34 30.69 5.68
C LEU A 229 7.83 31.73 4.69
N ASP A 230 7.58 32.95 5.17
CA ASP A 230 7.22 34.11 4.34
C ASP A 230 8.31 35.18 4.30
N THR A 231 8.13 36.19 3.45
CA THR A 231 9.08 37.31 3.28
C THR A 231 9.27 38.17 4.53
N GLU A 232 8.30 38.16 5.45
CA GLU A 232 8.40 38.85 6.74
C GLU A 232 9.21 38.05 7.78
N ARG A 233 9.68 36.86 7.38
CA ARG A 233 10.41 35.89 8.22
C ARG A 233 9.54 35.28 9.31
N ASN A 234 8.22 35.32 9.15
CA ASN A 234 7.34 34.52 9.97
C ASN A 234 7.44 33.07 9.49
N PHE A 235 7.59 32.16 10.44
CA PHE A 235 7.62 30.74 10.16
C PHE A 235 6.64 29.97 11.03
N ASP A 236 6.24 28.82 10.50
CA ASP A 236 5.32 27.88 11.10
C ASP A 236 5.80 26.44 10.79
N PHE A 237 5.46 25.51 11.67
CA PHE A 237 5.80 24.10 11.51
C PHE A 237 4.63 23.20 11.93
N ASP A 238 3.91 22.71 10.94
CA ASP A 238 2.83 21.74 11.10
C ASP A 238 3.37 20.31 10.95
N PHE A 239 2.92 19.37 11.78
CA PHE A 239 3.39 17.97 11.73
C PHE A 239 2.31 16.94 12.10
N ASP A 240 2.51 15.71 11.63
CA ASP A 240 1.63 14.56 11.86
C ASP A 240 2.42 13.39 12.49
N THR A 241 1.85 12.76 13.52
CA THR A 241 2.44 11.66 14.32
C THR A 241 1.70 10.33 14.20
N SER A 242 0.64 10.27 13.41
CA SER A 242 -0.28 9.13 13.37
C SER A 242 -0.59 8.65 11.96
N SER A 243 -0.77 9.55 11.00
CA SER A 243 -1.08 9.19 9.61
C SER A 243 0.12 8.60 8.89
N GLU A 244 -0.10 7.66 7.98
CA GLU A 244 0.97 7.25 7.07
C GLU A 244 1.36 8.44 6.18
N PRO A 245 2.66 8.75 6.02
CA PRO A 245 3.08 9.84 5.15
C PRO A 245 2.58 9.66 3.72
N ALA A 246 2.17 10.76 3.09
CA ALA A 246 1.76 10.76 1.70
C ALA A 246 3.00 10.73 0.78
N TRP A 247 3.68 9.58 0.75
CA TRP A 247 4.91 9.36 -0.02
C TRP A 247 4.71 9.64 -1.51
N GLN A 248 5.70 10.27 -2.15
CA GLN A 248 5.79 10.24 -3.61
C GLN A 248 6.12 8.81 -4.08
N LEU A 249 7.06 8.18 -3.38
CA LEU A 249 7.50 6.80 -3.59
C LEU A 249 7.67 6.10 -2.23
N PRO A 250 6.85 5.08 -1.92
CA PRO A 250 6.92 4.44 -0.61
C PRO A 250 8.21 3.63 -0.42
N PRO A 251 8.70 3.47 0.83
CA PRO A 251 9.91 2.68 1.14
C PRO A 251 9.83 1.19 0.77
N ALA A 252 8.63 0.64 0.59
CA ALA A 252 8.43 -0.78 0.34
C ALA A 252 9.15 -1.24 -0.94
N GLY A 253 9.95 -2.31 -0.84
CA GLY A 253 10.74 -2.85 -1.95
C GLY A 253 12.00 -2.05 -2.30
N ARG A 254 12.35 -1.00 -1.53
CA ARG A 254 13.56 -0.18 -1.72
C ARG A 254 14.73 -0.68 -0.86
N ARG A 255 15.93 -0.11 -1.06
CA ARG A 255 17.17 -0.51 -0.35
C ARG A 255 17.07 -0.40 1.18
N THR A 256 16.28 0.55 1.68
CA THR A 256 16.04 0.77 3.11
C THR A 256 14.76 0.07 3.59
N ALA A 257 14.38 -1.10 3.05
CA ALA A 257 13.12 -1.76 3.36
C ALA A 257 12.86 -2.02 4.87
N ARG A 258 13.90 -2.16 5.70
CA ARG A 258 13.79 -2.30 7.18
C ARG A 258 13.45 -1.01 7.92
N THR A 259 13.14 0.07 7.20
CA THR A 259 12.93 1.41 7.79
C THR A 259 11.83 1.46 8.83
N TYR A 260 10.79 0.62 8.69
CA TYR A 260 9.70 0.55 9.65
C TYR A 260 10.14 -0.08 10.99
N ASP A 261 10.99 -1.11 10.94
CA ASP A 261 11.60 -1.70 12.14
C ASP A 261 12.53 -0.68 12.81
N ALA A 262 13.42 -0.07 12.02
CA ALA A 262 14.40 0.91 12.48
C ALA A 262 13.73 2.14 13.14
N GLU A 263 12.55 2.55 12.64
CA GLU A 263 11.75 3.62 13.26
C GLU A 263 11.32 3.24 14.69
N LEU A 264 10.84 2.01 14.91
CA LEU A 264 10.42 1.58 16.26
C LEU A 264 11.60 1.26 17.18
N GLU A 265 12.73 0.82 16.62
CA GLU A 265 13.98 0.63 17.38
C GLU A 265 14.53 1.97 17.87
N TYR A 266 14.52 3.00 17.02
CA TYR A 266 15.10 4.31 17.34
C TYR A 266 14.13 5.27 18.05
N PHE A 267 12.84 5.21 17.70
CA PHE A 267 11.77 6.00 18.31
C PHE A 267 10.68 5.09 18.91
N PRO A 268 10.99 4.36 19.99
CA PRO A 268 10.03 3.47 20.61
C PRO A 268 8.84 4.27 21.15
N ARG A 269 7.64 3.71 20.96
CA ARG A 269 6.37 4.33 21.35
C ARG A 269 5.43 3.28 21.92
N LYS A 270 4.54 3.70 22.81
CA LYS A 270 3.62 2.78 23.51
C LYS A 270 2.56 2.20 22.59
N ASP A 271 1.95 3.04 21.75
CA ASP A 271 0.90 2.64 20.80
C ASP A 271 1.28 3.09 19.38
N PRO A 272 1.95 2.23 18.60
CA PRO A 272 2.33 2.55 17.23
C PRO A 272 1.10 2.49 16.29
N PRO A 273 0.95 3.45 15.35
CA PRO A 273 -0.13 3.43 14.37
C PRO A 273 -0.21 2.11 13.61
N ALA A 274 -1.43 1.68 13.27
CA ALA A 274 -1.68 0.37 12.67
C ALA A 274 -0.85 0.10 11.41
N TRP A 275 -0.64 1.10 10.56
CA TRP A 275 0.18 1.00 9.35
C TRP A 275 1.66 0.74 9.68
N LEU A 276 2.21 1.45 10.67
CA LEU A 276 3.63 1.34 11.05
C LEU A 276 3.89 -0.03 11.64
N ALA A 277 3.04 -0.42 12.59
CA ALA A 277 3.21 -1.67 13.30
C ALA A 277 2.95 -2.91 12.41
N ALA A 278 2.09 -2.79 11.38
CA ALA A 278 1.95 -3.83 10.37
C ALA A 278 3.15 -3.93 9.43
N LYS A 279 3.74 -2.79 9.02
CA LYS A 279 4.90 -2.77 8.13
C LYS A 279 6.22 -3.09 8.82
N ALA A 280 6.33 -2.84 10.13
CA ALA A 280 7.43 -3.25 11.00
C ALA A 280 7.29 -4.71 11.49
N GLY A 281 6.26 -5.43 11.04
CA GLY A 281 6.00 -6.81 11.45
C GLY A 281 5.75 -6.98 12.96
N THR A 282 5.38 -5.92 13.69
CA THR A 282 5.09 -6.02 15.11
C THR A 282 3.85 -6.89 15.31
N PRO A 283 3.86 -7.86 16.25
CA PRO A 283 2.67 -8.63 16.57
C PRO A 283 1.47 -7.74 16.94
N LEU A 284 0.27 -8.30 16.83
CA LEU A 284 -0.94 -7.62 17.31
C LEU A 284 -0.91 -7.54 18.84
N ASP A 285 -1.09 -6.33 19.36
CA ASP A 285 -1.30 -6.10 20.78
C ASP A 285 -2.80 -6.20 21.09
N VAL A 286 -3.28 -7.43 21.24
CA VAL A 286 -4.66 -7.73 21.62
C VAL A 286 -4.61 -8.50 22.94
N GLU A 287 -5.44 -8.08 23.90
CA GLU A 287 -5.65 -8.79 25.15
C GLU A 287 -6.95 -9.62 25.04
N PHE A 288 -6.83 -10.94 25.06
CA PHE A 288 -7.99 -11.82 25.00
C PHE A 288 -8.54 -12.12 26.39
N ARG A 289 -9.87 -12.08 26.52
CA ARG A 289 -10.57 -12.55 27.72
C ARG A 289 -10.94 -14.03 27.56
N HIS A 290 -10.57 -14.86 28.53
CA HIS A 290 -10.85 -16.29 28.47
C HIS A 290 -12.11 -16.63 29.26
N ALA A 291 -13.12 -17.20 28.58
CA ALA A 291 -14.40 -17.51 29.20
C ALA A 291 -14.31 -18.77 30.07
N ARG A 292 -14.85 -18.68 31.28
CA ARG A 292 -14.89 -19.80 32.22
C ARG A 292 -16.07 -20.73 31.94
N VAL A 293 -15.78 -22.03 31.85
CA VAL A 293 -16.79 -23.08 31.68
C VAL A 293 -17.64 -23.26 32.94
N VAL A 294 -17.00 -23.19 34.11
CA VAL A 294 -17.62 -23.30 35.44
C VAL A 294 -17.09 -22.19 36.34
N ASP A 295 -17.84 -21.81 37.38
CA ASP A 295 -17.45 -20.69 38.27
C ASP A 295 -16.48 -21.13 39.37
N GLY A 296 -16.43 -22.43 39.65
CA GLY A 296 -15.51 -23.02 40.62
C GLY A 296 -15.64 -24.54 40.68
N THR A 297 -14.87 -25.13 41.60
CA THR A 297 -14.93 -26.55 41.93
C THR A 297 -15.30 -26.68 43.39
N GLY A 298 -16.32 -27.49 43.70
CA GLY A 298 -16.73 -27.77 45.09
C GLY A 298 -15.73 -28.67 45.81
N GLU A 299 -15.90 -28.84 47.13
CA GLU A 299 -14.99 -29.62 47.99
C GLU A 299 -14.77 -31.08 47.52
N GLY A 300 -15.72 -31.66 46.78
CA GLY A 300 -15.65 -33.01 46.21
C GLY A 300 -15.22 -33.09 44.75
N GLY A 301 -14.70 -32.01 44.14
CA GLY A 301 -14.30 -31.99 42.73
C GLY A 301 -15.46 -31.79 41.73
N GLN A 302 -16.67 -31.52 42.23
CA GLN A 302 -17.87 -31.29 41.41
C GLN A 302 -17.84 -29.88 40.78
N PRO A 303 -18.22 -29.72 39.51
CA PRO A 303 -18.31 -28.40 38.87
C PRO A 303 -19.42 -27.56 39.52
N VAL A 304 -19.11 -26.31 39.87
CA VAL A 304 -20.09 -25.36 40.43
C VAL A 304 -20.39 -24.28 39.40
N VAL A 305 -21.68 -24.05 39.13
CA VAL A 305 -22.17 -22.96 38.28
C VAL A 305 -23.26 -22.20 39.03
N ASN A 306 -23.01 -20.93 39.31
CA ASN A 306 -23.90 -20.02 40.01
C ASN A 306 -24.27 -18.87 39.08
N ARG A 307 -24.97 -19.18 37.98
CA ARG A 307 -25.33 -18.22 36.93
C ARG A 307 -26.85 -18.17 36.75
N PRO A 308 -27.46 -16.98 36.58
CA PRO A 308 -28.89 -16.88 36.29
C PRO A 308 -29.25 -17.64 35.01
N PRO A 309 -30.35 -18.43 34.99
CA PRO A 309 -30.76 -19.15 33.79
C PRO A 309 -31.13 -18.18 32.66
N LEU A 310 -30.82 -18.58 31.43
CA LEU A 310 -31.19 -17.81 30.24
C LEU A 310 -32.68 -17.99 29.90
N PRO A 311 -33.38 -16.92 29.48
CA PRO A 311 -34.69 -17.04 28.85
C PRO A 311 -34.65 -18.00 27.65
N GLN A 312 -35.68 -18.85 27.51
CA GLN A 312 -35.72 -19.88 26.45
C GLN A 312 -35.60 -19.30 25.03
N GLU A 313 -36.11 -18.08 24.83
CA GLU A 313 -36.02 -17.34 23.57
C GLU A 313 -34.63 -16.76 23.27
N GLU A 314 -33.79 -16.57 24.28
CA GLU A 314 -32.43 -16.05 24.14
C GLU A 314 -31.43 -17.16 23.77
N ILE A 315 -31.66 -18.38 24.25
CA ILE A 315 -30.75 -19.54 24.06
C ILE A 315 -30.37 -19.76 22.59
N PRO A 316 -31.30 -19.78 21.60
CA PRO A 316 -30.94 -20.00 20.20
C PRO A 316 -30.02 -18.90 19.63
N ARG A 317 -30.19 -17.65 20.08
CA ARG A 317 -29.37 -16.51 19.63
C ARG A 317 -27.96 -16.58 20.20
N VAL A 318 -27.84 -16.91 21.49
CA VAL A 318 -26.55 -17.11 22.17
C VAL A 318 -25.80 -18.31 21.60
N LEU A 319 -26.48 -19.45 21.40
CA LEU A 319 -25.89 -20.61 20.73
C LEU A 319 -25.46 -20.27 19.29
N GLY A 320 -26.28 -19.50 18.57
CA GLY A 320 -25.96 -19.00 17.24
C GLY A 320 -24.67 -18.18 17.22
N TYR A 321 -24.47 -17.29 18.18
CA TYR A 321 -23.23 -16.53 18.33
C TYR A 321 -22.04 -17.44 18.63
N LEU A 322 -22.16 -18.27 19.68
CA LEU A 322 -21.05 -19.09 20.18
C LEU A 322 -20.56 -20.13 19.17
N PHE A 323 -21.46 -20.73 18.38
CA PHE A 323 -21.10 -21.73 17.36
C PHE A 323 -20.62 -21.12 16.04
N ARG A 324 -21.12 -19.95 15.65
CA ARG A 324 -20.70 -19.29 14.39
C ARG A 324 -19.37 -18.57 14.50
N ALA A 325 -18.91 -18.30 15.71
CA ALA A 325 -17.60 -17.72 15.92
C ALA A 325 -16.49 -18.63 15.36
N PRO A 326 -15.46 -18.07 14.72
CA PRO A 326 -14.39 -18.86 14.13
C PRO A 326 -13.68 -19.71 15.18
N VAL A 327 -13.42 -20.97 14.81
CA VAL A 327 -12.56 -21.88 15.57
C VAL A 327 -11.11 -21.51 15.30
N VAL A 328 -10.34 -21.23 16.35
CA VAL A 328 -8.92 -20.86 16.28
C VAL A 328 -7.99 -22.02 16.59
N LEU A 329 -8.48 -23.01 17.34
CA LEU A 329 -7.73 -24.22 17.65
C LEU A 329 -8.71 -25.37 17.78
N ALA A 330 -8.43 -26.47 17.11
CA ALA A 330 -9.17 -27.72 17.27
C ALA A 330 -8.19 -28.89 17.34
N ARG A 331 -8.38 -29.77 18.32
CA ARG A 331 -7.60 -31.01 18.46
C ARG A 331 -8.49 -32.20 18.16
N GLN A 332 -7.85 -33.32 17.80
CA GLN A 332 -8.59 -34.55 17.56
C GLN A 332 -9.02 -35.20 18.88
N GLY A 333 -10.27 -35.68 18.91
CA GLY A 333 -10.84 -36.36 20.08
C GLY A 333 -11.83 -35.50 20.87
N GLY A 334 -12.57 -36.17 21.76
CA GLY A 334 -13.46 -35.52 22.72
C GLY A 334 -12.79 -35.39 24.08
N LEU A 335 -13.08 -34.29 24.78
CA LEU A 335 -12.82 -34.11 26.20
C LEU A 335 -13.93 -34.77 27.02
N ARG A 336 -13.62 -35.06 28.28
CA ARG A 336 -14.59 -35.55 29.26
C ARG A 336 -15.64 -34.47 29.54
N ASP A 337 -16.90 -34.87 29.53
CA ASP A 337 -18.01 -34.04 30.01
C ASP A 337 -17.97 -33.93 31.55
N LEU A 338 -17.91 -32.70 32.04
CA LEU A 338 -17.82 -32.37 33.47
C LEU A 338 -19.10 -32.69 34.24
N PHE A 339 -20.26 -32.67 33.57
CA PHE A 339 -21.58 -32.89 34.17
C PHE A 339 -22.07 -34.32 33.93
N ALA A 340 -21.39 -35.11 33.09
CA ALA A 340 -21.72 -36.50 32.87
C ALA A 340 -21.25 -37.41 34.02
N PRO A 341 -21.95 -38.54 34.26
CA PRO A 341 -21.52 -39.55 35.22
C PRO A 341 -20.09 -40.06 34.94
N GLN A 342 -19.40 -40.47 36.01
CA GLN A 342 -18.07 -41.08 35.90
C GLN A 342 -18.12 -42.30 34.94
N GLY A 343 -17.23 -42.32 33.94
CA GLY A 343 -17.14 -43.41 32.96
C GLY A 343 -17.92 -43.19 31.66
N ALA A 344 -18.65 -42.07 31.51
CA ALA A 344 -19.24 -41.69 30.23
C ALA A 344 -18.14 -41.48 29.14
N PRO A 345 -18.41 -41.84 27.88
CA PRO A 345 -17.46 -41.60 26.79
C PRO A 345 -17.25 -40.09 26.58
N PRO A 346 -16.04 -39.64 26.22
CA PRO A 346 -15.77 -38.23 25.92
C PRO A 346 -16.58 -37.75 24.70
N ASP A 347 -17.37 -36.69 24.86
CA ASP A 347 -18.22 -36.11 23.80
C ASP A 347 -18.12 -34.59 23.68
N VAL A 348 -17.32 -33.92 24.53
CA VAL A 348 -17.10 -32.48 24.47
C VAL A 348 -16.02 -32.17 23.44
N PRO A 349 -16.27 -31.34 22.40
CA PRO A 349 -15.23 -31.02 21.42
C PRO A 349 -14.03 -30.31 22.04
N ASP A 350 -12.80 -30.76 21.74
CA ASP A 350 -11.57 -30.03 22.07
C ASP A 350 -11.29 -28.95 21.01
N ALA A 351 -12.05 -27.87 21.10
CA ALA A 351 -11.91 -26.72 20.23
C ALA A 351 -12.08 -25.40 20.99
N PHE A 352 -11.49 -24.34 20.47
CA PHE A 352 -11.59 -22.99 21.00
C PHE A 352 -12.09 -22.05 19.91
N HIS A 353 -13.04 -21.20 20.28
CA HIS A 353 -13.62 -20.17 19.42
C HIS A 353 -13.15 -18.79 19.88
N THR A 354 -13.21 -17.81 18.97
CA THR A 354 -13.01 -16.40 19.31
C THR A 354 -13.95 -15.48 18.53
N ASP A 355 -14.34 -14.37 19.13
CA ASP A 355 -14.94 -13.22 18.44
C ASP A 355 -13.96 -12.06 18.21
N GLY A 356 -12.69 -12.26 18.56
CA GLY A 356 -11.63 -11.26 18.49
C GLY A 356 -11.33 -10.55 19.81
N THR A 357 -12.23 -10.63 20.80
CA THR A 357 -12.02 -10.10 22.15
C THR A 357 -12.04 -11.21 23.20
N TRP A 358 -12.95 -12.17 23.05
CA TRP A 358 -13.06 -13.34 23.91
C TRP A 358 -12.53 -14.58 23.22
N ILE A 359 -11.96 -15.48 24.01
CA ILE A 359 -11.68 -16.87 23.66
C ILE A 359 -12.51 -17.76 24.57
N TRP A 360 -13.23 -18.73 24.00
CA TRP A 360 -13.98 -19.71 24.78
C TRP A 360 -13.83 -21.13 24.23
N PRO A 361 -13.79 -22.14 25.11
CA PRO A 361 -13.80 -23.53 24.66
C PRO A 361 -15.18 -23.91 24.13
N ALA A 362 -15.22 -24.82 23.15
CA ALA A 362 -16.45 -25.40 22.58
C ALA A 362 -17.33 -26.12 23.63
N ALA A 363 -16.77 -26.40 24.82
CA ALA A 363 -17.52 -26.80 26.00
C ALA A 363 -18.63 -25.82 26.39
N VAL A 364 -18.41 -24.49 26.24
CA VAL A 364 -19.41 -23.46 26.59
C VAL A 364 -20.71 -23.63 25.77
N PRO A 365 -20.69 -23.58 24.42
CA PRO A 365 -21.89 -23.84 23.65
C PRO A 365 -22.40 -25.28 23.77
N HIS A 366 -21.52 -26.26 23.99
CA HIS A 366 -21.93 -27.66 24.21
C HIS A 366 -22.80 -27.80 25.46
N TYR A 367 -22.38 -27.23 26.61
CA TYR A 367 -23.11 -27.34 27.87
C TYR A 367 -24.35 -26.46 27.91
N LEU A 368 -24.34 -25.28 27.27
CA LEU A 368 -25.57 -24.51 27.08
C LEU A 368 -26.63 -25.32 26.32
N ARG A 369 -26.22 -26.01 25.25
CA ARG A 369 -27.14 -26.84 24.46
C ARG A 369 -27.61 -28.09 25.21
N LYS A 370 -26.71 -28.78 25.92
CA LYS A 370 -26.98 -30.09 26.54
C LYS A 370 -27.67 -29.98 27.90
N TYR A 371 -27.27 -28.99 28.71
CA TYR A 371 -27.67 -28.86 30.11
C TYR A 371 -28.34 -27.51 30.42
N GLY A 372 -28.43 -26.57 29.48
CA GLY A 372 -28.95 -25.23 29.72
C GLY A 372 -28.01 -24.36 30.57
N VAL A 373 -26.74 -24.74 30.71
CA VAL A 373 -25.73 -24.03 31.51
C VAL A 373 -25.40 -22.69 30.85
N PRO A 374 -25.69 -21.54 31.48
CA PRO A 374 -25.41 -20.22 30.91
C PRO A 374 -23.89 -19.97 30.73
N PRO A 375 -23.47 -19.25 29.68
CA PRO A 375 -22.12 -18.68 29.61
C PRO A 375 -21.84 -17.73 30.77
N GLU A 376 -20.56 -17.42 30.97
CA GLU A 376 -20.13 -16.41 31.96
C GLU A 376 -20.85 -15.07 31.72
N PRO A 377 -21.34 -14.37 32.77
CA PRO A 377 -22.16 -13.16 32.63
C PRO A 377 -21.53 -12.08 31.76
N GLU A 378 -20.22 -11.83 31.92
CA GLU A 378 -19.51 -10.80 31.15
C GLU A 378 -19.37 -11.17 29.67
N LEU A 379 -19.24 -12.47 29.36
CA LEU A 379 -19.30 -12.95 27.96
C LEU A 379 -20.71 -12.78 27.40
N LEU A 380 -21.73 -13.11 28.19
CA LEU A 380 -23.12 -12.93 27.78
C LEU A 380 -23.47 -11.46 27.52
N ASP A 381 -22.98 -10.54 28.35
CA ASP A 381 -23.13 -9.10 28.15
C ASP A 381 -22.41 -8.63 26.87
N ALA A 382 -21.23 -9.17 26.57
CA ALA A 382 -20.54 -8.90 25.31
C ALA A 382 -21.34 -9.41 24.09
N ILE A 383 -21.91 -10.62 24.17
CA ILE A 383 -22.78 -11.17 23.12
C ILE A 383 -23.99 -10.27 22.87
N ARG A 384 -24.62 -9.78 23.94
CA ARG A 384 -25.76 -8.86 23.87
C ARG A 384 -25.37 -7.51 23.29
N ALA A 385 -24.22 -6.96 23.70
CA ALA A 385 -23.68 -5.71 23.15
C ALA A 385 -23.41 -5.81 21.65
N ASN A 386 -22.94 -6.96 21.19
CA ASN A 386 -22.78 -7.29 19.76
C ASN A 386 -24.10 -7.67 19.06
N GLN A 387 -25.25 -7.48 19.71
CA GLN A 387 -26.58 -7.79 19.18
C GLN A 387 -26.69 -9.24 18.67
N TYR A 388 -25.98 -10.17 19.31
CA TYR A 388 -25.92 -11.59 18.94
C TYR A 388 -25.36 -11.84 17.53
N ALA A 389 -24.65 -10.88 16.94
CA ALA A 389 -23.92 -11.02 15.69
C ALA A 389 -22.42 -11.10 15.96
N VAL A 390 -21.76 -12.14 15.48
CA VAL A 390 -20.31 -12.31 15.72
C VAL A 390 -19.53 -11.25 14.92
N PRO A 391 -18.68 -10.45 15.58
CA PRO A 391 -17.72 -9.59 14.90
C PRO A 391 -16.78 -10.39 13.97
N TYR A 392 -16.24 -9.72 12.95
CA TYR A 392 -15.24 -10.35 12.11
C TYR A 392 -13.87 -10.35 12.81
N ALA A 393 -13.41 -11.54 13.22
CA ALA A 393 -12.05 -11.73 13.68
C ALA A 393 -11.13 -11.99 12.48
N SER A 394 -10.24 -11.04 12.18
CA SER A 394 -9.31 -11.15 11.05
C SER A 394 -8.40 -12.37 11.18
N ARG A 395 -7.77 -12.78 10.07
CA ARG A 395 -6.77 -13.87 10.07
C ARG A 395 -5.67 -13.62 11.10
N SER A 396 -5.15 -12.40 11.18
CA SER A 396 -4.10 -12.02 12.11
C SER A 396 -4.58 -12.10 13.56
N VAL A 397 -5.81 -11.67 13.88
CA VAL A 397 -6.39 -11.82 15.22
C VAL A 397 -6.54 -13.30 15.60
N ARG A 398 -7.07 -14.13 14.69
CA ARG A 398 -7.24 -15.57 14.93
C ARG A 398 -5.90 -16.29 15.14
N ALA A 399 -4.89 -15.96 14.35
CA ALA A 399 -3.54 -16.52 14.51
C ALA A 399 -2.90 -16.10 15.84
N THR A 400 -3.15 -14.87 16.30
CA THR A 400 -2.71 -14.41 17.63
C THR A 400 -3.43 -15.18 18.75
N ALA A 401 -4.74 -15.40 18.64
CA ALA A 401 -5.50 -16.20 19.60
C ALA A 401 -5.02 -17.66 19.67
N GLU A 402 -4.73 -18.27 18.51
CA GLU A 402 -4.15 -19.61 18.44
C GLU A 402 -2.76 -19.66 19.11
N ALA A 403 -1.88 -18.70 18.81
CA ALA A 403 -0.55 -18.62 19.41
C ALA A 403 -0.61 -18.50 20.94
N GLU A 404 -1.54 -17.68 21.46
CA GLU A 404 -1.77 -17.53 22.91
C GLU A 404 -2.22 -18.85 23.56
N LEU A 405 -3.19 -19.55 22.96
CA LEU A 405 -3.66 -20.86 23.43
C LEU A 405 -2.58 -21.94 23.41
N LEU A 406 -1.61 -21.83 22.50
CA LEU A 406 -0.48 -22.74 22.38
C LEU A 406 0.74 -22.32 23.22
N GLY A 407 0.71 -21.15 23.87
CA GLY A 407 1.87 -20.57 24.55
C GLY A 407 3.05 -20.27 23.60
N LYS A 408 2.78 -20.02 22.33
CA LYS A 408 3.77 -19.72 21.29
C LYS A 408 3.92 -18.20 21.11
N PRO A 409 5.07 -17.73 20.58
CA PRO A 409 5.22 -16.33 20.18
C PRO A 409 4.10 -15.90 19.23
N ARG A 410 3.53 -14.71 19.46
CA ARG A 410 2.49 -14.14 18.60
C ARG A 410 3.06 -13.88 17.19
N PRO A 411 2.29 -14.18 16.12
CA PRO A 411 2.77 -14.01 14.76
C PRO A 411 2.96 -12.52 14.40
N PRO A 412 3.95 -12.19 13.56
CA PRO A 412 4.11 -10.84 13.03
C PRO A 412 2.95 -10.48 12.10
N ARG A 413 2.59 -9.20 12.05
CA ARG A 413 1.66 -8.67 11.04
C ARG A 413 2.31 -8.64 9.65
N ALA A 414 1.47 -8.68 8.62
CA ALA A 414 1.92 -8.51 7.24
C ALA A 414 1.54 -7.12 6.70
N PRO A 415 2.34 -6.50 5.82
CA PRO A 415 1.94 -5.27 5.12
C PRO A 415 0.63 -5.40 4.34
N GLU A 416 0.30 -6.62 3.89
CA GLU A 416 -0.96 -6.93 3.20
C GLU A 416 -2.19 -6.73 4.08
N ASP A 417 -2.05 -6.82 5.41
CA ASP A 417 -3.16 -6.62 6.36
C ASP A 417 -3.67 -5.17 6.38
N VAL A 418 -2.85 -4.21 5.93
CA VAL A 418 -3.14 -2.77 5.90
C VAL A 418 -2.96 -2.16 4.51
N ALA A 419 -2.75 -2.98 3.48
CA ALA A 419 -2.47 -2.49 2.14
C ALA A 419 -3.70 -1.78 1.54
N GLU A 420 -3.52 -0.52 1.15
CA GLU A 420 -4.57 0.19 0.42
C GLU A 420 -4.72 -0.38 -1.01
N PRO A 421 -5.95 -0.42 -1.55
CA PRO A 421 -6.15 -0.79 -2.94
C PRO A 421 -5.47 0.21 -3.87
N SER A 422 -4.91 -0.28 -4.97
CA SER A 422 -4.28 0.58 -5.99
C SER A 422 -5.24 1.66 -6.49
N THR A 423 -4.72 2.80 -6.96
CA THR A 423 -5.56 3.90 -7.49
C THR A 423 -6.46 3.42 -8.62
N VAL A 424 -5.93 2.57 -9.52
CA VAL A 424 -6.72 1.94 -10.60
C VAL A 424 -7.86 1.09 -10.03
N THR A 425 -7.61 0.30 -8.98
CA THR A 425 -8.66 -0.46 -8.29
C THR A 425 -9.71 0.46 -7.64
N LYS A 426 -9.29 1.57 -7.03
CA LYS A 426 -10.21 2.58 -6.47
C LYS A 426 -11.12 3.16 -7.59
N VAL A 427 -10.55 3.50 -8.75
CA VAL A 427 -11.31 3.94 -9.94
C VAL A 427 -12.31 2.87 -10.41
N GLN A 428 -11.90 1.60 -10.47
CA GLN A 428 -12.81 0.52 -10.84
C GLN A 428 -14.01 0.37 -9.88
N ARG A 429 -13.79 0.69 -8.59
CA ARG A 429 -14.83 0.71 -7.55
C ARG A 429 -15.72 1.96 -7.61
N GLY A 430 -15.41 2.92 -8.49
CA GLY A 430 -16.19 4.15 -8.68
C GLY A 430 -15.66 5.37 -7.92
N ALA A 431 -14.43 5.32 -7.41
CA ALA A 431 -13.78 6.50 -6.85
C ALA A 431 -13.28 7.44 -7.97
N GLU A 432 -13.32 8.74 -7.70
CA GLU A 432 -12.79 9.78 -8.60
C GLU A 432 -11.48 10.35 -8.01
N PRO A 433 -10.31 9.80 -8.36
CA PRO A 433 -9.04 10.34 -7.89
C PRO A 433 -8.79 11.71 -8.52
N ARG A 434 -8.15 12.61 -7.77
CA ARG A 434 -7.81 13.96 -8.27
C ARG A 434 -6.88 13.93 -9.48
N ARG A 435 -5.94 12.97 -9.53
CA ARG A 435 -4.99 12.73 -10.63
C ARG A 435 -4.62 11.25 -10.68
N LEU A 436 -4.26 10.76 -11.86
CA LEU A 436 -3.70 9.44 -12.12
C LEU A 436 -2.32 9.62 -12.74
N ARG A 437 -1.40 8.69 -12.44
CA ARG A 437 -0.13 8.60 -13.16
C ARG A 437 -0.37 8.11 -14.59
N ALA A 438 0.54 8.39 -15.52
CA ALA A 438 0.35 7.98 -16.91
C ALA A 438 0.20 6.46 -17.08
N SER A 439 1.01 5.67 -16.38
CA SER A 439 0.93 4.21 -16.32
C SER A 439 -0.38 3.71 -15.71
N GLU A 440 -0.95 4.44 -14.75
CA GLU A 440 -2.26 4.13 -14.17
C GLU A 440 -3.39 4.42 -15.17
N VAL A 441 -3.30 5.53 -15.92
CA VAL A 441 -4.23 5.86 -17.01
C VAL A 441 -4.20 4.78 -18.09
N LEU A 442 -3.02 4.37 -18.55
CA LEU A 442 -2.86 3.35 -19.60
C LEU A 442 -3.33 1.97 -19.13
N THR A 443 -3.07 1.64 -17.86
CA THR A 443 -3.62 0.43 -17.24
C THR A 443 -5.14 0.48 -17.18
N ALA A 444 -5.72 1.59 -16.75
CA ALA A 444 -7.17 1.79 -16.71
C ALA A 444 -7.79 1.71 -18.13
N LEU A 445 -7.14 2.31 -19.13
CA LEU A 445 -7.58 2.25 -20.53
C LEU A 445 -7.65 0.81 -21.05
N ARG A 446 -6.58 0.02 -20.89
CA ARG A 446 -6.57 -1.40 -21.30
C ARG A 446 -7.68 -2.17 -20.61
N LEU A 447 -7.87 -1.95 -19.30
CA LEU A 447 -8.94 -2.60 -18.53
C LEU A 447 -10.33 -2.22 -19.06
N ARG A 448 -10.55 -0.95 -19.44
CA ARG A 448 -11.83 -0.49 -20.02
C ARG A 448 -12.06 -1.03 -21.42
N LEU A 449 -11.05 -1.02 -22.29
CA LEU A 449 -11.14 -1.60 -23.63
C LEU A 449 -11.49 -3.09 -23.57
N ALA A 450 -10.79 -3.85 -22.73
CA ALA A 450 -11.09 -5.27 -22.50
C ALA A 450 -12.51 -5.47 -21.94
N GLU A 451 -12.94 -4.60 -21.03
CA GLU A 451 -14.30 -4.61 -20.48
C GLU A 451 -15.38 -4.45 -21.56
N TYR A 452 -15.16 -3.56 -22.55
CA TYR A 452 -16.08 -3.40 -23.69
C TYR A 452 -15.87 -4.41 -24.83
N GLY A 453 -15.06 -5.44 -24.60
CA GLY A 453 -14.85 -6.52 -25.57
C GLY A 453 -13.93 -6.13 -26.73
N VAL A 454 -13.17 -5.04 -26.61
CA VAL A 454 -12.14 -4.69 -27.58
C VAL A 454 -10.95 -5.63 -27.38
N PRO A 455 -10.60 -6.48 -28.36
CA PRO A 455 -9.48 -7.40 -28.21
C PRO A 455 -8.15 -6.65 -28.25
N GLU A 456 -7.11 -7.16 -27.56
CA GLU A 456 -5.77 -6.55 -27.60
C GLU A 456 -5.18 -6.49 -29.02
N SER A 457 -5.68 -7.30 -29.95
CA SER A 457 -5.27 -7.25 -31.36
C SER A 457 -5.76 -5.98 -32.08
N ALA A 458 -6.85 -5.35 -31.62
CA ALA A 458 -7.49 -4.21 -32.30
C ALA A 458 -6.77 -2.87 -32.09
N PHE A 459 -5.82 -2.82 -31.15
CA PHE A 459 -5.10 -1.61 -30.82
C PHE A 459 -3.65 -1.89 -30.42
N ARG A 460 -2.82 -0.85 -30.40
CA ARG A 460 -1.50 -0.86 -29.78
C ARG A 460 -1.37 0.32 -28.83
N ILE A 461 -0.65 0.11 -27.72
CA ILE A 461 -0.27 1.15 -26.77
C ILE A 461 1.25 1.09 -26.65
N GLY A 462 1.93 2.23 -26.75
CA GLY A 462 3.38 2.37 -26.69
C GLY A 462 4.12 2.10 -27.99
N GLU A 463 3.49 1.40 -28.94
CA GLU A 463 4.06 1.03 -30.23
C GLU A 463 3.08 1.29 -31.38
N THR A 464 3.60 1.29 -32.61
CA THR A 464 2.81 1.43 -33.84
C THR A 464 2.69 0.08 -34.55
N ALA A 465 1.53 -0.16 -35.17
CA ALA A 465 1.31 -1.31 -36.03
C ALA A 465 0.27 -0.96 -37.10
N ASP A 466 0.46 -1.47 -38.31
CA ASP A 466 -0.47 -1.24 -39.42
C ASP A 466 -1.86 -1.83 -39.16
N ASP A 467 -2.86 -1.17 -39.74
CA ASP A 467 -4.28 -1.52 -39.73
C ASP A 467 -4.97 -1.52 -38.36
N VAL A 468 -4.31 -1.01 -37.32
CA VAL A 468 -4.86 -0.89 -35.96
C VAL A 468 -4.74 0.53 -35.43
N TRP A 469 -5.55 0.85 -34.42
CA TRP A 469 -5.43 2.12 -33.72
C TRP A 469 -4.29 2.06 -32.71
N CYS A 470 -3.40 3.04 -32.78
CA CYS A 470 -2.23 3.13 -31.92
C CYS A 470 -2.36 4.35 -31.02
N LEU A 471 -1.95 4.20 -29.76
CA LEU A 471 -1.67 5.29 -28.83
C LEU A 471 -0.21 5.15 -28.42
N HIS A 472 0.63 6.13 -28.70
CA HIS A 472 2.02 6.11 -28.26
C HIS A 472 2.54 7.52 -27.97
N ARG A 473 3.70 7.58 -27.32
CA ARG A 473 4.41 8.82 -27.07
C ARG A 473 4.98 9.37 -28.38
N ALA A 474 4.73 10.64 -28.65
CA ALA A 474 5.27 11.42 -29.75
C ALA A 474 6.26 12.48 -29.22
N ALA A 475 6.86 13.28 -30.11
CA ALA A 475 7.86 14.30 -29.72
C ALA A 475 7.31 15.30 -28.69
N ASP A 476 6.08 15.80 -28.91
CA ASP A 476 5.45 16.84 -28.09
C ASP A 476 4.17 16.32 -27.38
N GLY A 477 4.24 15.11 -26.81
CA GLY A 477 3.15 14.52 -26.03
C GLY A 477 2.73 13.14 -26.53
N TRP A 478 1.45 12.99 -26.86
CA TRP A 478 0.84 11.70 -27.20
C TRP A 478 0.12 11.76 -28.54
N GLU A 479 0.30 10.74 -29.37
CA GLU A 479 -0.41 10.58 -30.63
C GLU A 479 -1.42 9.45 -30.53
N VAL A 480 -2.61 9.68 -31.11
CA VAL A 480 -3.61 8.65 -31.38
C VAL A 480 -3.96 8.66 -32.86
N ALA A 481 -3.70 7.57 -33.56
CA ALA A 481 -3.96 7.44 -34.99
C ALA A 481 -4.21 5.97 -35.40
N ARG A 482 -4.86 5.76 -36.55
CA ARG A 482 -4.78 4.47 -37.24
C ARG A 482 -3.56 4.49 -38.14
N TYR A 483 -2.77 3.42 -38.14
CA TYR A 483 -1.61 3.32 -39.04
C TYR A 483 -1.96 2.52 -40.29
N ALA A 484 -1.42 2.94 -41.44
CA ALA A 484 -1.50 2.22 -42.70
C ALA A 484 -0.21 2.43 -43.49
N GLU A 485 0.40 1.34 -43.96
CA GLU A 485 1.68 1.36 -44.70
C GLU A 485 2.79 2.10 -43.93
N GLY A 486 2.82 1.95 -42.60
CA GLY A 486 3.78 2.58 -41.71
C GLY A 486 3.52 4.06 -41.40
N ALA A 487 2.44 4.65 -41.90
CA ALA A 487 2.12 6.07 -41.70
C ALA A 487 0.79 6.27 -40.92
N PRO A 488 0.70 7.30 -40.05
CA PRO A 488 -0.54 7.62 -39.37
C PRO A 488 -1.57 8.24 -40.32
N VAL A 489 -2.82 7.81 -40.21
CA VAL A 489 -3.98 8.34 -40.93
C VAL A 489 -4.75 9.26 -39.99
N GLU A 490 -4.80 10.55 -40.33
CA GLU A 490 -5.46 11.61 -39.54
C GLU A 490 -5.05 11.62 -38.04
N PRO A 491 -3.75 11.77 -37.72
CA PRO A 491 -3.27 11.71 -36.36
C PRO A 491 -3.86 12.82 -35.48
N ARG A 492 -4.12 12.48 -34.21
CA ARG A 492 -4.55 13.42 -33.17
C ARG A 492 -3.46 13.50 -32.10
N TYR A 493 -3.05 14.71 -31.77
CA TYR A 493 -2.02 14.98 -30.76
C TYR A 493 -2.62 15.54 -29.48
N PHE A 494 -2.07 15.10 -28.34
CA PHE A 494 -2.53 15.48 -27.00
C PHE A 494 -1.33 15.79 -26.11
N GLY A 495 -1.46 16.82 -25.28
CA GLY A 495 -0.41 17.15 -24.30
C GLY A 495 -0.40 16.19 -23.11
N ARG A 496 -1.50 15.48 -22.85
CA ARG A 496 -1.63 14.54 -21.72
C ARG A 496 -2.15 13.19 -22.17
N VAL A 497 -1.62 12.15 -21.53
CA VAL A 497 -2.00 10.75 -21.78
C VAL A 497 -3.48 10.49 -21.47
N HIS A 498 -4.05 11.20 -20.50
CA HIS A 498 -5.46 11.07 -20.15
C HIS A 498 -6.39 11.39 -21.34
N GLU A 499 -6.13 12.51 -22.03
CA GLU A 499 -6.91 12.93 -23.20
C GLU A 499 -6.69 11.99 -24.39
N ALA A 500 -5.45 11.51 -24.58
CA ALA A 500 -5.13 10.50 -25.59
C ALA A 500 -5.86 9.17 -25.31
N ALA A 501 -5.91 8.73 -24.05
CA ALA A 501 -6.61 7.53 -23.64
C ALA A 501 -8.12 7.64 -23.90
N GLU A 502 -8.74 8.77 -23.58
CA GLU A 502 -10.14 9.05 -23.91
C GLU A 502 -10.39 9.03 -25.41
N ALA A 503 -9.47 9.59 -26.20
CA ALA A 503 -9.56 9.60 -27.66
C ALA A 503 -9.47 8.19 -28.26
N LEU A 504 -8.55 7.35 -27.79
CA LEU A 504 -8.43 5.96 -28.24
C LEU A 504 -9.67 5.15 -27.85
N LEU A 505 -10.15 5.31 -26.61
CA LEU A 505 -11.37 4.66 -26.12
C LEU A 505 -12.57 5.05 -27.01
N GLY A 506 -12.77 6.35 -27.27
CA GLY A 506 -13.83 6.83 -28.15
C GLY A 506 -13.67 6.36 -29.60
N ALA A 507 -12.44 6.34 -30.13
CA ALA A 507 -12.17 5.90 -31.51
C ALA A 507 -12.60 4.44 -31.75
N LEU A 508 -12.40 3.57 -30.76
CA LEU A 508 -12.71 2.14 -30.85
C LEU A 508 -14.17 1.83 -30.49
N LEU A 509 -14.76 2.53 -29.52
CA LEU A 509 -16.12 2.25 -29.05
C LEU A 509 -17.22 2.91 -29.86
N LEU A 510 -16.97 4.08 -30.46
CA LEU A 510 -17.98 4.78 -31.28
C LEU A 510 -18.21 4.12 -32.64
N VAL A 511 -17.21 3.44 -33.18
CA VAL A 511 -17.31 2.72 -34.46
C VAL A 511 -16.84 1.28 -34.27
N PRO A 512 -17.73 0.39 -33.81
CA PRO A 512 -17.40 -1.02 -33.48
C PRO A 512 -16.73 -1.80 -34.62
N GLY A 513 -17.00 -1.45 -35.88
CA GLY A 513 -16.34 -2.05 -37.05
C GLY A 513 -14.81 -1.89 -37.06
N ARG A 514 -14.26 -0.97 -36.25
CA ARG A 514 -12.81 -0.78 -36.07
C ARG A 514 -12.15 -1.81 -35.16
N MET A 515 -12.91 -2.67 -34.49
CA MET A 515 -12.38 -3.67 -33.55
C MET A 515 -11.76 -4.91 -34.22
N GLY A 516 -11.81 -5.04 -35.56
CA GLY A 516 -11.13 -6.07 -36.34
C GLY A 516 -11.54 -7.52 -36.03
N GLY A 517 -12.33 -8.14 -36.91
CA GLY A 517 -12.75 -9.55 -36.77
C GLY A 517 -13.96 -9.72 -35.83
N GLY A 518 -15.08 -10.17 -36.39
CA GLY A 518 -16.39 -10.05 -35.77
C GLY A 518 -16.59 -10.87 -34.49
N THR A 519 -17.05 -10.17 -33.45
CA THR A 519 -18.05 -10.70 -32.51
C THR A 519 -19.02 -9.57 -32.20
N SER A 520 -20.27 -9.75 -32.60
CA SER A 520 -21.38 -8.86 -32.26
C SER A 520 -21.49 -8.77 -30.73
N ALA A 521 -21.10 -7.63 -30.16
CA ALA A 521 -21.48 -7.29 -28.80
C ALA A 521 -22.98 -6.99 -28.82
N VAL A 522 -23.79 -7.96 -28.41
CA VAL A 522 -25.21 -7.76 -28.15
C VAL A 522 -25.31 -6.78 -26.98
N GLN A 523 -25.67 -5.52 -27.27
CA GLN A 523 -26.14 -4.58 -26.25
C GLN A 523 -27.53 -5.04 -25.80
N GLU A 524 -27.56 -5.98 -24.86
CA GLU A 524 -28.77 -6.27 -24.10
C GLU A 524 -28.81 -5.34 -22.89
N HIS A 525 -29.71 -4.36 -22.94
CA HIS A 525 -30.23 -3.73 -21.73
C HIS A 525 -30.99 -4.77 -20.93
N PRO A 526 -30.68 -5.00 -19.65
CA PRO A 526 -31.46 -5.95 -18.89
C PRO A 526 -32.18 -5.29 -17.72
N THR A 527 -33.50 -5.33 -17.79
CA THR A 527 -34.29 -5.64 -16.61
C THR A 527 -33.95 -7.02 -16.02
N ASP A 528 -33.26 -7.92 -16.78
CA ASP A 528 -32.78 -9.26 -16.36
C ASP A 528 -31.34 -9.60 -16.79
N TRP A 529 -30.37 -9.65 -15.87
CA TRP A 529 -28.95 -9.92 -16.20
C TRP A 529 -28.73 -11.34 -16.78
N PRO A 530 -27.89 -11.51 -17.83
CA PRO A 530 -27.73 -12.79 -18.54
C PRO A 530 -26.97 -13.85 -17.72
N ILE A 531 -26.23 -13.44 -16.69
CA ILE A 531 -25.54 -14.33 -15.77
C ILE A 531 -26.16 -14.17 -14.39
N GLN A 532 -26.61 -15.29 -13.83
CA GLN A 532 -27.21 -15.36 -12.50
C GLN A 532 -26.23 -16.01 -11.50
N PRO A 533 -26.23 -15.58 -10.22
CA PRO A 533 -25.49 -16.26 -9.17
C PRO A 533 -25.99 -17.69 -9.00
N LEU A 534 -25.06 -18.64 -8.89
CA LEU A 534 -25.42 -20.03 -8.59
C LEU A 534 -25.83 -20.20 -7.13
N ARG A 535 -26.39 -21.37 -6.81
CA ARG A 535 -26.84 -21.70 -5.45
C ARG A 535 -25.69 -21.51 -4.45
N GLY A 536 -25.97 -20.74 -3.39
CA GLY A 536 -25.00 -20.43 -2.34
C GLY A 536 -24.15 -19.19 -2.60
N GLU A 537 -24.23 -18.59 -3.80
CA GLU A 537 -23.62 -17.29 -4.07
C GLU A 537 -24.57 -16.13 -3.71
N PRO A 538 -24.04 -14.94 -3.36
CA PRO A 538 -24.86 -13.77 -3.06
C PRO A 538 -25.75 -13.37 -4.26
N PRO A 539 -27.00 -12.93 -4.02
CA PRO A 539 -27.95 -12.61 -5.09
C PRO A 539 -27.59 -11.31 -5.82
N LEU A 540 -28.10 -11.08 -7.04
CA LEU A 540 -27.74 -9.92 -7.86
C LEU A 540 -27.91 -8.53 -7.23
N PRO A 541 -28.91 -8.25 -6.37
CA PRO A 541 -29.02 -6.98 -5.66
C PRO A 541 -27.82 -6.67 -4.74
N PHE A 542 -27.05 -7.70 -4.36
CA PHE A 542 -25.84 -7.58 -3.57
C PHE A 542 -24.70 -6.86 -4.29
N TYR A 543 -24.73 -6.82 -5.62
CA TYR A 543 -23.67 -6.21 -6.41
C TYR A 543 -24.14 -4.87 -6.98
N ARG A 544 -23.37 -3.81 -6.74
CA ARG A 544 -23.57 -2.48 -7.35
C ARG A 544 -22.77 -2.38 -8.64
N ASN A 545 -23.10 -1.39 -9.48
CA ASN A 545 -22.38 -1.09 -10.73
C ASN A 545 -22.18 -2.31 -11.64
N LYS A 546 -23.22 -3.15 -11.71
CA LYS A 546 -23.23 -4.38 -12.50
C LYS A 546 -23.05 -4.07 -13.98
N ARG A 547 -22.26 -4.88 -14.68
CA ARG A 547 -22.04 -4.77 -16.13
C ARG A 547 -21.38 -6.03 -16.67
N MET A 548 -21.54 -6.29 -17.97
CA MET A 548 -20.86 -7.39 -18.65
C MET A 548 -19.44 -6.96 -19.03
N VAL A 549 -18.45 -7.82 -18.77
CA VAL A 549 -17.05 -7.59 -19.12
C VAL A 549 -16.39 -8.85 -19.66
N THR A 550 -15.30 -8.70 -20.42
CA THR A 550 -14.46 -9.83 -20.84
C THR A 550 -13.18 -9.86 -20.00
N LEU A 551 -12.92 -10.97 -19.32
CA LEU A 551 -11.66 -11.19 -18.64
C LEU A 551 -10.60 -11.65 -19.65
N PRO A 552 -9.49 -10.92 -19.83
CA PRO A 552 -8.44 -11.30 -20.76
C PRO A 552 -7.61 -12.48 -20.22
N VAL A 553 -6.88 -13.13 -21.15
CA VAL A 553 -5.91 -14.18 -20.80
C VAL A 553 -4.83 -13.62 -19.88
N GLY A 554 -4.41 -14.42 -18.90
CA GLY A 554 -3.44 -14.04 -17.87
C GLY A 554 -4.06 -13.37 -16.64
N THR A 555 -5.37 -13.07 -16.64
CA THR A 555 -6.03 -12.49 -15.45
C THR A 555 -5.97 -13.47 -14.29
N ARG A 556 -5.34 -13.06 -13.18
CA ARG A 556 -5.31 -13.83 -11.92
C ARG A 556 -6.55 -13.54 -11.09
N LEU A 557 -7.22 -14.60 -10.66
CA LEU A 557 -8.47 -14.57 -9.91
C LEU A 557 -8.33 -15.41 -8.65
N ARG A 558 -9.06 -15.05 -7.61
CA ARG A 558 -9.20 -15.82 -6.38
C ARG A 558 -10.64 -16.18 -6.09
N ARG A 559 -10.82 -17.25 -5.33
CA ARG A 559 -12.09 -17.81 -4.91
C ARG A 559 -12.08 -18.06 -3.40
N PHE A 560 -13.15 -17.67 -2.72
CA PHE A 560 -13.43 -18.08 -1.35
C PHE A 560 -14.61 -19.06 -1.35
N GLY A 561 -14.31 -20.36 -1.41
CA GLY A 561 -15.27 -21.46 -1.50
C GLY A 561 -14.97 -22.46 -2.62
N ASN A 562 -15.86 -23.43 -2.78
CA ASN A 562 -15.67 -24.50 -3.74
C ASN A 562 -15.89 -24.06 -5.21
N GLU A 563 -15.56 -24.97 -6.14
CA GLU A 563 -15.65 -24.80 -7.59
C GLU A 563 -17.06 -25.02 -8.17
N GLN A 564 -18.07 -25.38 -7.35
CA GLN A 564 -19.46 -25.52 -7.81
C GLN A 564 -20.15 -24.16 -7.96
N GLY A 565 -19.64 -23.13 -7.28
CA GLY A 565 -20.07 -21.74 -7.45
C GLY A 565 -19.53 -21.10 -8.73
N ASN A 566 -20.01 -19.89 -9.03
CA ASN A 566 -19.57 -19.10 -10.18
C ASN A 566 -18.99 -17.73 -9.82
N LEU A 567 -18.72 -17.46 -8.54
CA LEU A 567 -18.19 -16.18 -8.07
C LEU A 567 -16.67 -16.22 -7.88
N LEU A 568 -15.97 -15.30 -8.54
CA LEU A 568 -14.52 -15.05 -8.41
C LEU A 568 -14.26 -13.57 -8.09
N HIS A 569 -13.08 -13.28 -7.57
CA HIS A 569 -12.58 -11.93 -7.30
C HIS A 569 -11.17 -11.76 -7.89
N PRO A 570 -10.66 -10.54 -8.10
CA PRO A 570 -9.25 -10.32 -8.36
C PRO A 570 -8.33 -10.98 -7.31
N ASP A 571 -7.14 -11.45 -7.72
CA ASP A 571 -6.21 -12.25 -6.89
C ASP A 571 -5.87 -11.62 -5.51
N ARG A 572 -5.78 -10.30 -5.43
CA ARG A 572 -5.44 -9.57 -4.20
C ARG A 572 -6.63 -9.02 -3.41
N THR A 573 -7.85 -9.47 -3.70
CA THR A 573 -9.04 -9.02 -2.96
C THR A 573 -9.00 -9.50 -1.49
N PRO A 574 -8.99 -8.58 -0.50
CA PRO A 574 -9.12 -8.94 0.90
C PRO A 574 -10.47 -9.60 1.18
N PHE A 575 -10.49 -10.65 1.99
CA PHE A 575 -11.73 -11.36 2.34
C PHE A 575 -12.84 -10.45 2.90
N PRO A 576 -12.57 -9.48 3.79
CA PRO A 576 -13.62 -8.61 4.34
C PRO A 576 -14.39 -7.81 3.29
N GLU A 577 -13.71 -7.44 2.20
CA GLU A 577 -14.35 -6.69 1.11
C GLU A 577 -15.31 -7.55 0.29
N THR A 578 -15.21 -8.89 0.38
CA THR A 578 -16.10 -9.80 -0.37
C THR A 578 -17.51 -9.86 0.23
N SER A 579 -17.65 -9.48 1.51
CA SER A 579 -18.88 -9.60 2.28
C SER A 579 -19.46 -11.04 2.31
N LEU A 580 -18.61 -12.05 2.17
CA LEU A 580 -18.97 -13.46 2.24
C LEU A 580 -19.02 -13.95 3.70
N THR A 581 -19.66 -15.11 3.91
CA THR A 581 -19.69 -15.75 5.24
C THR A 581 -18.29 -16.20 5.66
N PHE A 582 -17.93 -16.00 6.94
CA PHE A 582 -16.56 -16.18 7.46
C PHE A 582 -15.94 -17.55 7.19
N GLU A 583 -16.77 -18.60 7.19
CA GLU A 583 -16.34 -19.98 6.90
C GLU A 583 -15.65 -20.12 5.53
N ARG A 584 -16.06 -19.29 4.54
CA ARG A 584 -15.51 -19.33 3.18
C ARG A 584 -14.06 -18.85 3.09
N GLU A 585 -13.58 -18.08 4.07
CA GLU A 585 -12.21 -17.55 4.05
C GLU A 585 -11.16 -18.66 4.04
N SER A 586 -11.48 -19.81 4.65
CA SER A 586 -10.57 -20.96 4.75
C SER A 586 -10.44 -21.78 3.45
N ASP A 587 -11.45 -21.75 2.58
CA ASP A 587 -11.46 -22.47 1.28
C ASP A 587 -11.00 -21.54 0.16
N LEU A 588 -9.76 -21.05 0.28
CA LEU A 588 -9.15 -20.14 -0.69
C LEU A 588 -8.54 -20.91 -1.86
N ARG A 589 -8.86 -20.51 -3.10
CA ARG A 589 -8.28 -21.05 -4.33
C ARG A 589 -7.93 -19.94 -5.31
N THR A 590 -6.94 -20.17 -6.16
CA THR A 590 -6.43 -19.23 -7.16
C THR A 590 -6.54 -19.81 -8.56
N PHE A 591 -6.82 -18.96 -9.53
CA PHE A 591 -7.03 -19.32 -10.92
C PHE A 591 -6.39 -18.31 -11.86
N VAL A 592 -5.95 -18.75 -13.04
CA VAL A 592 -5.56 -17.89 -14.15
C VAL A 592 -6.53 -18.10 -15.31
N VAL A 593 -6.98 -17.01 -15.93
CA VAL A 593 -7.76 -17.06 -17.17
C VAL A 593 -6.85 -17.45 -18.32
N THR A 594 -7.12 -18.58 -18.97
CA THR A 594 -6.34 -19.10 -20.10
C THR A 594 -7.02 -18.85 -21.44
N ARG A 595 -8.34 -18.60 -21.44
CA ARG A 595 -9.11 -18.14 -22.61
C ARG A 595 -10.05 -17.01 -22.20
N PRO A 596 -10.33 -16.03 -23.07
CA PRO A 596 -11.21 -14.91 -22.73
C PRO A 596 -12.57 -15.38 -22.20
N LEU A 597 -13.01 -14.81 -21.08
CA LEU A 597 -14.27 -15.17 -20.40
C LEU A 597 -15.21 -13.97 -20.29
N HIS A 598 -16.41 -14.09 -20.86
CA HIS A 598 -17.47 -13.11 -20.63
C HIS A 598 -18.12 -13.36 -19.27
N VAL A 599 -18.08 -12.36 -18.41
CA VAL A 599 -18.55 -12.44 -17.02
C VAL A 599 -19.42 -11.23 -16.69
N LEU A 600 -20.29 -11.39 -15.69
CA LEU A 600 -20.98 -10.28 -15.07
C LEU A 600 -20.11 -9.77 -13.92
N THR A 601 -19.62 -8.55 -14.03
CA THR A 601 -18.88 -7.91 -12.94
C THR A 601 -19.81 -7.05 -12.09
N GLY A 602 -19.45 -6.85 -10.83
CA GLY A 602 -20.05 -5.83 -9.97
C GLY A 602 -19.20 -5.55 -8.74
N VAL A 603 -19.63 -4.62 -7.89
CA VAL A 603 -18.98 -4.27 -6.62
C VAL A 603 -19.85 -4.80 -5.47
N THR A 604 -19.27 -5.61 -4.59
CA THR A 604 -20.00 -6.19 -3.45
C THR A 604 -20.51 -5.11 -2.49
N ALA A 605 -21.75 -5.26 -2.04
CA ALA A 605 -22.33 -4.42 -0.99
C ALA A 605 -21.81 -4.84 0.40
N PRO A 606 -21.82 -3.94 1.40
CA PRO A 606 -21.61 -4.31 2.79
C PRO A 606 -22.67 -5.32 3.25
N TRP A 607 -22.28 -6.26 4.10
CA TRP A 607 -23.18 -7.24 4.68
C TRP A 607 -22.72 -7.69 6.06
N GLY A 608 -23.64 -7.64 7.04
CA GLY A 608 -23.29 -7.90 8.43
C GLY A 608 -22.16 -6.97 8.89
N PRO A 609 -21.08 -7.50 9.50
CA PRO A 609 -19.94 -6.70 9.94
C PRO A 609 -18.90 -6.42 8.84
N LEU A 610 -19.13 -6.90 7.61
CA LEU A 610 -18.17 -6.78 6.52
C LEU A 610 -18.44 -5.55 5.64
N PRO A 611 -17.40 -4.77 5.29
CA PRO A 611 -17.55 -3.49 4.61
C PRO A 611 -17.96 -3.59 3.13
N GLY A 612 -17.75 -4.74 2.48
CA GLY A 612 -17.93 -4.85 1.03
C GLY A 612 -16.89 -4.07 0.23
N GLY A 613 -17.19 -3.81 -1.04
CA GLY A 613 -16.35 -3.00 -1.92
C GLY A 613 -15.41 -3.79 -2.83
N ALA A 614 -15.39 -5.12 -2.76
CA ALA A 614 -14.63 -5.95 -3.68
C ALA A 614 -15.24 -5.93 -5.09
N VAL A 615 -14.38 -5.96 -6.11
CA VAL A 615 -14.80 -6.34 -7.46
C VAL A 615 -15.11 -7.84 -7.46
N ALA A 616 -16.26 -8.20 -8.01
CA ALA A 616 -16.77 -9.56 -8.12
C ALA A 616 -17.04 -9.91 -9.58
N TYR A 617 -16.65 -11.11 -10.00
CA TYR A 617 -16.90 -11.67 -11.32
C TYR A 617 -17.78 -12.91 -11.19
N LEU A 618 -18.99 -12.85 -11.77
CA LEU A 618 -19.90 -13.97 -11.90
C LEU A 618 -19.74 -14.59 -13.29
N LEU A 619 -19.36 -15.87 -13.31
CA LEU A 619 -19.14 -16.64 -14.52
C LEU A 619 -20.46 -17.26 -15.02
N PRO A 620 -20.63 -17.52 -16.32
CA PRO A 620 -21.88 -18.04 -16.88
C PRO A 620 -22.16 -19.50 -16.50
N ARG A 621 -21.16 -20.21 -15.96
CA ARG A 621 -21.19 -21.62 -15.56
C ARG A 621 -20.36 -21.80 -14.27
N PRO A 622 -20.52 -22.93 -13.54
CA PRO A 622 -19.67 -23.25 -12.40
C PRO A 622 -18.19 -23.15 -12.75
N ILE A 623 -17.35 -22.73 -11.81
CA ILE A 623 -15.90 -22.59 -11.99
C ILE A 623 -15.29 -23.90 -12.47
N GLY A 624 -15.70 -25.04 -11.90
CA GLY A 624 -15.21 -26.36 -12.29
C GLY A 624 -15.39 -26.65 -13.79
N ALA A 625 -16.51 -26.23 -14.39
CA ALA A 625 -16.75 -26.42 -15.82
C ALA A 625 -15.81 -25.58 -16.71
N HIS A 626 -15.44 -24.38 -16.24
CA HIS A 626 -14.47 -23.54 -16.95
C HIS A 626 -13.06 -24.10 -16.85
N VAL A 627 -12.71 -24.71 -15.71
CA VAL A 627 -11.45 -25.44 -15.54
C VAL A 627 -11.38 -26.67 -16.46
N GLU A 628 -12.44 -27.48 -16.49
CA GLU A 628 -12.52 -28.66 -17.38
C GLU A 628 -12.42 -28.27 -18.86
N SER A 629 -13.02 -27.14 -19.24
CA SER A 629 -12.93 -26.63 -20.61
C SER A 629 -11.57 -25.98 -20.94
N GLY A 630 -10.68 -25.82 -19.97
CA GLY A 630 -9.40 -25.11 -20.14
C GLY A 630 -9.58 -23.62 -20.42
N ALA A 631 -10.64 -22.98 -19.93
CA ALA A 631 -10.78 -21.52 -19.93
C ALA A 631 -10.21 -20.88 -18.64
N LEU A 632 -10.14 -21.68 -17.56
CA LEU A 632 -9.44 -21.37 -16.32
C LEU A 632 -8.41 -22.46 -16.05
N GLU A 633 -7.30 -22.08 -15.44
CA GLU A 633 -6.29 -22.98 -14.88
C GLU A 633 -6.13 -22.71 -13.38
N ARG A 634 -5.90 -23.76 -12.58
CA ARG A 634 -5.63 -23.61 -11.13
C ARG A 634 -4.19 -23.10 -10.95
N ALA A 635 -4.02 -22.05 -10.15
CA ALA A 635 -2.76 -21.32 -9.99
C ALA A 635 -2.11 -21.60 -8.64
#